data_AF-A0A839W203-F1
#
_entry.id   AF-A0A839W203-F1
#
_cell.length_a   1.000
_cell.length_b   1.000
_cell.length_c   1.000
_cell.angle_alpha   90.00
_cell.angle_beta   90.00
_cell.angle_gamma   90.00
#
_symmetry.space_group_name_H-M   'P 1'
#
loop_
_entity.id
_entity.type
_entity.pdbx_description
1 polymer ?
#
loop_
_entity_poly.entity_id
_entity_poly.type
_entity_poly.pdbx_seq_one_letter_code
_entity_poly.pdbx_strand_id
1 'polypeptide(L)' 'MLCAALAVLLSGCATAGPATDGCTAWRPIYISRADALTDGTAEQILVHNLTGARLCSWMQTR' A
#
# COMPACT_ATOMS: atom_id res chain seq x y z
N MET A 1 -21.93 -16.14 19.31
CA MET A 1 -21.28 -16.50 18.01
C MET A 1 -21.16 -15.30 17.07
N LEU A 2 -22.20 -14.44 16.92
CA LEU A 2 -22.16 -13.24 16.07
C LEU A 2 -21.12 -12.18 16.51
N CYS A 3 -20.96 -11.95 17.82
CA CYS A 3 -20.02 -10.96 18.34
C CYS A 3 -18.55 -11.32 18.10
N ALA A 4 -18.22 -12.62 18.02
CA ALA A 4 -16.86 -13.07 17.74
C ALA A 4 -16.48 -12.83 16.26
N ALA A 5 -17.43 -12.99 15.33
CA ALA A 5 -17.20 -12.72 13.92
C ALA A 5 -16.98 -11.22 13.63
N LEU A 6 -17.66 -10.34 14.37
CA LEU A 6 -17.50 -8.89 14.22
C LEU A 6 -16.12 -8.39 14.67
N ALA A 7 -15.55 -9.02 15.71
CA ALA A 7 -14.23 -8.67 16.23
C ALA A 7 -13.09 -8.98 15.24
N VAL A 8 -13.23 -10.00 14.40
CA VAL A 8 -12.22 -10.36 13.38
C VAL A 8 -12.18 -9.30 12.26
N LEU A 9 -13.33 -8.75 11.87
CA LEU A 9 -13.42 -7.71 10.83
C LEU A 9 -12.80 -6.37 11.28
N LEU A 10 -12.79 -6.10 12.58
CA LEU A 10 -12.21 -4.88 13.18
C LEU A 10 -10.66 -4.94 13.29
N SER A 11 -10.04 -6.10 13.08
CA SER A 11 -8.58 -6.28 13.16
C SER A 11 -7.82 -5.98 11.85
N GLY A 12 -8.53 -5.55 10.79
CA GLY A 12 -7.96 -5.32 9.47
C GLY A 12 -7.01 -4.11 9.35
N CYS A 13 -6.86 -3.29 10.41
CA CYS A 13 -6.08 -2.04 10.35
C CYS A 13 -5.15 -1.86 11.56
N ALA A 14 -4.24 -2.80 11.78
CA ALA A 14 -3.03 -2.57 12.57
C ALA A 14 -1.81 -2.79 11.66
N THR A 15 -1.54 -1.84 10.74
CA THR A 15 -0.47 -1.95 9.71
C THR A 15 0.86 -1.33 10.12
N ALA A 16 1.01 -0.85 11.36
CA ALA A 16 2.28 -0.37 11.90
C ALA A 16 3.05 -1.50 12.61
N GLY A 17 3.42 -2.53 11.85
CA GLY A 17 4.27 -3.65 12.30
C GLY A 17 5.07 -4.22 11.12
N PRO A 18 6.06 -5.10 11.35
CA PRO A 18 6.74 -5.79 10.26
C PRO A 18 5.67 -6.50 9.43
N ALA A 19 5.51 -6.04 8.18
CA ALA A 19 4.38 -6.42 7.35
C ALA A 19 4.27 -7.94 7.25
N THR A 20 3.08 -8.47 7.52
CA THR A 20 2.72 -9.78 6.99
C THR A 20 2.74 -9.65 5.46
N ASP A 21 3.38 -10.61 4.77
CA ASP A 21 3.71 -10.52 3.34
C ASP A 21 2.52 -10.13 2.43
N GLY A 22 1.29 -10.40 2.88
CA GLY A 22 0.05 -10.11 2.17
C GLY A 22 -0.25 -8.61 1.94
N CYS A 23 0.27 -7.69 2.76
CA CYS A 23 -0.05 -6.26 2.64
C CYS A 23 1.00 -5.44 1.85
N THR A 24 2.01 -6.09 1.27
CA THR A 24 3.16 -5.43 0.66
C THR A 24 2.77 -4.45 -0.45
N ALA A 25 1.73 -4.76 -1.23
CA ALA A 25 1.24 -3.91 -2.32
C ALA A 25 0.65 -2.56 -1.86
N TRP A 26 0.30 -2.42 -0.58
CA TRP A 26 -0.30 -1.21 0.00
C TRP A 26 0.65 -0.47 0.95
N ARG A 27 1.95 -0.74 0.89
CA ARG A 27 2.93 -0.01 1.71
C ARG A 27 2.97 1.46 1.26
N PRO A 28 2.91 2.41 2.20
CA PRO A 28 3.04 3.82 1.88
C PRO A 28 4.46 4.15 1.39
N ILE A 29 4.55 5.09 0.45
CA ILE A 29 5.80 5.69 0.00
C ILE A 29 6.11 6.86 0.93
N TYR A 30 7.18 6.76 1.73
CA TYR A 30 7.60 7.82 2.63
C TYR A 30 8.64 8.71 1.95
N ILE A 31 8.32 10.00 1.83
CA ILE A 31 9.23 11.01 1.26
C ILE A 31 9.57 12.08 2.30
N SER A 32 10.73 12.71 2.15
CA SER A 32 11.09 13.89 2.94
C SER A 32 10.42 15.15 2.37
N ARG A 33 10.35 16.21 3.18
CA ARG A 33 9.86 17.52 2.69
C ARG A 33 10.72 18.13 1.58
N ALA A 34 11.98 17.70 1.47
CA ALA A 34 12.92 18.19 0.47
C ALA A 34 12.98 17.30 -0.78
N ASP A 35 12.24 16.18 -0.81
CA ASP A 35 12.23 15.32 -1.98
C ASP A 35 11.57 16.06 -3.15
N ALA A 36 12.34 16.23 -4.22
CA ALA A 36 11.91 16.87 -5.46
C ALA A 36 11.75 15.82 -6.57
N LEU A 37 11.08 14.70 -6.25
CA LEU A 37 10.98 13.53 -7.12
C LEU A 37 12.37 12.98 -7.47
N THR A 38 13.11 12.57 -6.43
CA THR A 38 14.37 11.84 -6.65
C THR A 38 14.13 10.56 -7.43
N ASP A 39 15.17 10.03 -8.08
CA ASP A 39 15.06 8.78 -8.84
C ASP A 39 14.50 7.63 -7.99
N GLY A 40 14.90 7.53 -6.72
CA GLY A 40 14.39 6.52 -5.80
C GLY A 40 12.90 6.69 -5.46
N THR A 41 12.41 7.93 -5.37
CA THR A 41 10.98 8.21 -5.21
C THR A 41 10.22 7.89 -6.50
N ALA A 42 10.77 8.25 -7.66
CA ALA A 42 10.17 7.97 -8.96
C ALA A 42 10.03 6.46 -9.22
N GLU A 43 11.06 5.67 -8.89
CA GLU A 43 11.02 4.21 -8.98
C GLU A 43 9.93 3.60 -8.08
N GLN A 44 9.84 4.05 -6.82
CA GLN A 44 8.81 3.57 -5.89
C GLN A 44 7.39 3.88 -6.40
N ILE A 45 7.17 5.09 -6.95
CA ILE A 45 5.88 5.47 -7.54
C ILE A 45 5.57 4.59 -8.76
N LEU A 46 6.55 4.35 -9.63
CA LEU A 46 6.38 3.50 -10.81
C LEU A 46 5.95 2.09 -10.41
N VAL A 47 6.64 1.48 -9.45
CA VAL A 47 6.30 0.14 -8.93
C VAL A 47 4.91 0.13 -8.32
N HIS A 48 4.54 1.15 -7.54
CA HIS A 48 3.21 1.27 -6.94
C HIS A 48 2.11 1.35 -8.01
N ASN A 49 2.28 2.21 -9.03
CA ASN A 49 1.32 2.37 -10.12
C ASN A 49 1.17 1.10 -10.96
N LEU A 50 2.28 0.42 -11.28
CA LEU A 50 2.26 -0.86 -12.00
C LEU A 50 1.55 -1.95 -11.18
N THR A 51 1.78 -1.98 -9.87
CA THR A 51 1.12 -2.91 -8.95
C THR A 51 -0.39 -2.65 -8.89
N GLY A 52 -0.81 -1.38 -8.76
CA GLY A 52 -2.21 -1.00 -8.76
C GLY A 52 -2.92 -1.27 -10.10
N ALA A 53 -2.23 -1.06 -11.23
CA ALA A 53 -2.76 -1.45 -12.54
C ALA A 53 -2.99 -2.96 -12.62
N ARG A 54 -2.07 -3.77 -12.08
CA ARG A 54 -2.16 -5.23 -12.08
C ARG A 54 -3.21 -5.80 -11.12
N LEU A 55 -3.28 -5.28 -9.89
CA LEU A 55 -4.07 -5.87 -8.79
C LEU A 55 -5.42 -5.19 -8.59
N CYS A 56 -5.52 -3.90 -8.95
CA CYS A 56 -6.66 -3.05 -8.62
C CYS A 56 -7.32 -2.44 -9.86
N SER A 57 -6.90 -2.83 -11.06
CA SER A 57 -7.42 -2.32 -12.34
C SER A 57 -7.32 -0.80 -12.47
N TRP A 58 -6.28 -0.19 -11.89
CA TRP A 58 -6.04 1.24 -12.06
C TRP A 58 -5.76 1.55 -13.52
N MET A 59 -6.41 2.59 -14.03
CA MET A 59 -6.19 3.05 -15.40
C MET A 59 -4.86 3.78 -15.48
N GLN A 60 -3.95 3.27 -16.31
CA GLN A 60 -2.74 4.02 -16.63
C GLN A 60 -3.09 5.16 -17.57
N THR A 61 -3.04 6.39 -17.06
CA THR A 61 -3.05 7.58 -17.90
C THR A 61 -1.69 7.67 -18.58
N ARG A 62 -1.70 7.57 -19.92
CA ARG A 62 -0.54 7.91 -20.75
C ARG A 62 -0.31 9.42 -20.80
#